data_AF-A0A432HP70-F1
#
_entry.id   AF-A0A432HP70-F1
#
_cell.length_a   1.000
_cell.length_b   1.000
_cell.length_c   1.000
_cell.angle_alpha   90.00
_cell.angle_beta   90.00
_cell.angle_gamma   90.00
#
_symmetry.space_group_name_H-M   'P 1'
#
loop_
_entity.id
_entity.type
_entity.pdbx_description
1 polymer ?
#
loop_
_entity_poly.entity_id
_entity_poly.type
_entity_poly.pdbx_seq_one_letter_code
_entity_poly.pdbx_strand_id
1 'polypeptide(L)'
;MTHRRRTISVFTLTLVLASFFILVTGCSYFQNSRSGPRTASVKEPMGPMPVYYDFGDVLVPKELKIVKKDSFVYLTSGLTVGVLSFKGRVERGSLIAFFENNMAKDGWSQVSAFKSPQTMLLFQKKDRWCVIDILEKMLSTKVKIWVSPTPGVSVPGLLKE
;
A
#
# COMPACT_ATOMS: atom_id res chain seq x y z
N MET A 1 -56.65 -14.40 21.17
CA MET A 1 -55.28 -14.95 21.07
C MET A 1 -54.33 -14.16 20.14
N THR A 2 -54.79 -13.19 19.34
CA THR A 2 -53.99 -12.46 18.34
C THR A 2 -53.20 -11.26 18.88
N HIS A 3 -53.67 -10.61 19.95
CA HIS A 3 -53.02 -9.41 20.53
C HIS A 3 -51.69 -9.71 21.23
N ARG A 4 -51.61 -10.86 21.93
CA ARG A 4 -50.42 -11.31 22.67
C ARG A 4 -49.24 -11.69 21.76
N ARG A 5 -49.49 -12.12 20.51
CA ARG A 5 -48.45 -12.43 19.53
C ARG A 5 -47.87 -11.16 18.87
N ARG A 6 -48.69 -10.11 18.70
CA ARG A 6 -48.25 -8.80 18.18
C ARG A 6 -47.37 -8.06 19.17
N THR A 7 -47.72 -8.06 20.46
CA THR A 7 -46.90 -7.41 21.50
C THR A 7 -45.54 -8.09 21.69
N ILE A 8 -45.48 -9.43 21.63
CA ILE A 8 -44.21 -10.18 21.73
C ILE A 8 -43.30 -9.89 20.53
N SER A 9 -43.85 -9.85 19.31
CA SER A 9 -43.08 -9.56 18.08
C SER A 9 -42.47 -8.15 18.07
N VAL A 10 -43.25 -7.15 18.52
CA VAL A 10 -42.76 -5.76 18.63
C VAL A 10 -41.68 -5.64 19.71
N PHE A 11 -41.85 -6.30 20.87
CA PHE A 11 -40.84 -6.33 21.92
C PHE A 11 -39.53 -7.00 21.49
N THR A 12 -39.60 -8.08 20.70
CA THR A 12 -38.40 -8.71 20.15
C THR A 12 -37.70 -7.83 19.12
N LEU A 13 -38.47 -7.11 18.29
CA LEU A 13 -37.91 -6.22 17.27
C LEU A 13 -37.23 -4.99 17.88
N THR A 14 -37.81 -4.41 18.94
CA THR A 14 -37.21 -3.28 19.66
C THR A 14 -35.94 -3.69 20.41
N LEU A 15 -35.90 -4.89 20.99
CA LEU A 15 -34.73 -5.40 21.71
C LEU A 15 -33.55 -5.72 20.77
N VAL A 16 -33.83 -6.20 19.56
CA VAL A 16 -32.82 -6.40 18.51
C VAL A 16 -32.29 -5.07 17.96
N LEU A 17 -33.15 -4.08 17.73
CA LEU A 17 -32.71 -2.74 17.31
C LEU A 17 -31.87 -2.02 18.38
N ALA A 18 -32.23 -2.17 19.66
CA ALA A 18 -31.47 -1.58 20.77
C ALA A 18 -30.07 -2.22 20.92
N SER A 19 -29.95 -3.53 20.69
CA SER A 19 -28.67 -4.24 20.69
C SER A 19 -27.72 -3.77 19.58
N PHE A 20 -28.25 -3.31 18.44
CA PHE A 20 -27.42 -2.83 17.33
C PHE A 20 -26.80 -1.45 17.62
N PHE A 21 -27.47 -0.61 18.40
CA PHE A 21 -26.97 0.72 18.77
C PHE A 21 -25.82 0.69 19.79
N ILE A 22 -25.71 -0.36 20.60
CA ILE A 22 -24.68 -0.48 21.66
C ILE A 22 -23.29 -0.80 21.09
N LEU A 23 -23.21 -1.31 19.85
CA LEU A 23 -21.94 -1.72 19.22
C LEU A 23 -21.16 -0.58 18.55
N VAL A 24 -21.68 0.66 18.54
CA VAL A 24 -21.03 1.81 17.86
C VAL A 24 -20.26 2.74 18.82
N THR A 25 -20.39 2.56 20.14
CA THR A 25 -19.67 3.37 21.15
C THR A 25 -18.54 2.59 21.83
N GLY A 26 -17.42 2.43 21.12
CA GLY A 26 -16.11 2.04 21.67
C GLY A 26 -15.07 2.07 20.54
N CYS A 27 -13.94 2.78 20.58
CA CYS A 27 -13.17 3.37 21.66
C CYS A 27 -12.50 4.68 21.18
N SER A 28 -12.50 5.70 22.03
CA SER A 28 -11.54 6.80 22.00
C SER A 28 -10.91 6.90 23.39
N TYR A 29 -9.70 6.36 23.56
CA TYR A 29 -8.87 6.70 24.71
C TYR A 29 -7.40 6.75 24.29
N PHE A 30 -6.98 7.97 23.97
CA PHE A 30 -5.59 8.39 23.83
C PHE A 30 -5.02 8.62 25.23
N GLN A 31 -3.84 8.07 25.53
CA GLN A 31 -2.97 8.68 26.53
C GLN A 31 -1.48 8.52 26.20
N ASN A 32 -0.84 9.68 26.30
CA ASN A 32 0.54 10.04 26.05
C ASN A 32 1.42 9.62 27.23
N SER A 33 2.65 9.15 26.97
CA SER A 33 3.71 9.13 28.00
C SER A 33 5.04 9.55 27.38
N ARG A 34 5.64 10.54 28.05
CA ARG A 34 6.90 11.20 27.70
C ARG A 34 8.11 10.41 28.23
N SER A 35 9.26 10.77 27.65
CA SER A 35 10.59 10.99 28.26
C SER A 35 11.66 9.88 28.20
N GLY A 36 12.84 10.27 27.70
CA GLY A 36 14.14 9.74 28.13
C GLY A 36 15.05 9.19 27.02
N PRO A 37 16.28 9.72 26.81
CA PRO A 37 17.15 9.32 25.72
C PRO A 37 18.13 8.21 26.11
N ARG A 38 18.46 7.29 25.19
CA ARG A 38 19.81 6.72 25.00
C ARG A 38 19.88 5.73 23.83
N THR A 39 21.02 5.80 23.17
CA THR A 39 21.52 5.07 22.01
C THR A 39 21.59 3.55 22.22
N ALA A 40 21.04 2.77 21.27
CA ALA A 40 21.63 1.55 20.68
C ALA A 40 20.58 0.81 19.83
N SER A 41 21.01 0.34 18.66
CA SER A 41 20.24 -0.39 17.65
C SER A 41 19.53 -1.64 18.19
N VAL A 42 18.19 -1.61 18.22
CA VAL A 42 17.30 -2.77 18.28
C VAL A 42 16.06 -2.43 17.43
N LYS A 43 15.67 -3.32 16.51
CA LYS A 43 14.40 -3.23 15.77
C LYS A 43 13.23 -3.34 16.76
N GLU A 44 12.75 -2.20 17.26
CA GLU A 44 11.45 -2.12 17.91
C GLU A 44 10.31 -2.10 16.87
N PRO A 45 9.13 -2.65 17.20
CA PRO A 45 7.96 -2.58 16.34
C PRO A 45 7.41 -1.16 16.42
N MET A 46 8.00 -0.24 15.66
CA MET A 46 7.40 1.05 15.38
C MET A 46 5.99 0.83 14.84
N GLY A 47 5.06 1.70 15.24
CA GLY A 47 3.72 1.75 14.69
C GLY A 47 3.73 1.64 13.17
N PRO A 48 2.61 1.24 12.56
CA PRO A 48 2.61 0.70 11.20
C PRO A 48 3.05 1.80 10.21
N MET A 49 4.33 1.77 9.79
CA MET A 49 4.99 2.78 8.95
C MET A 49 5.21 2.21 7.52
N PRO A 50 5.12 3.03 6.47
CA PRO A 50 5.48 2.62 5.11
C PRO A 50 6.93 2.13 5.02
N VAL A 51 7.21 1.22 4.08
CA VAL A 51 8.48 0.47 4.04
C VAL A 51 9.18 0.65 2.69
N TYR A 52 10.49 0.88 2.72
CA TYR A 52 11.37 0.81 1.55
C TYR A 52 11.85 -0.63 1.34
N TYR A 53 11.79 -1.11 0.10
CA TYR A 53 12.31 -2.40 -0.33
C TYR A 53 13.61 -2.21 -1.15
N ASP A 54 13.94 -3.16 -2.02
CA ASP A 54 15.21 -3.25 -2.74
C ASP A 54 15.55 -2.02 -3.61
N PHE A 55 14.55 -1.25 -4.07
CA PHE A 55 14.77 -0.05 -4.86
C PHE A 55 15.28 1.15 -4.04
N GLY A 56 15.04 1.16 -2.72
CA GLY A 56 15.54 2.18 -1.78
C GLY A 56 14.89 3.56 -1.86
N ASP A 57 14.13 3.85 -2.91
CA ASP A 57 13.51 5.17 -3.16
C ASP A 57 12.09 5.06 -3.74
N VAL A 58 11.47 3.89 -3.56
CA VAL A 58 10.05 3.68 -3.85
C VAL A 58 9.39 3.19 -2.56
N LEU A 59 8.73 4.12 -1.87
CA LEU A 59 8.02 3.82 -0.64
C LEU A 59 6.77 2.98 -0.93
N VAL A 60 6.51 1.96 -0.11
CA VAL A 60 5.35 1.07 -0.28
C VAL A 60 4.46 1.13 0.97
N PRO A 61 3.13 1.28 0.83
CA PRO A 61 2.20 1.17 1.95
C PRO A 61 2.32 -0.18 2.65
N LYS A 62 2.40 -0.16 3.97
CA LYS A 62 2.54 -1.36 4.83
C LYS A 62 1.39 -2.37 4.71
N GLU A 63 0.20 -1.92 4.30
CA GLU A 63 -0.96 -2.78 4.10
C GLU A 63 -0.76 -3.72 2.89
N LEU A 64 0.17 -3.37 2.02
CA LEU A 64 0.59 -4.20 0.90
C LEU A 64 1.65 -5.21 1.35
N LYS A 65 1.37 -6.49 1.12
CA LYS A 65 2.31 -7.58 1.37
C LYS A 65 2.99 -8.00 0.08
N ILE A 66 4.31 -8.17 0.12
CA ILE A 66 5.09 -8.62 -1.02
C ILE A 66 4.68 -10.04 -1.45
N VAL A 67 4.57 -10.25 -2.75
CA VAL A 67 4.34 -11.55 -3.38
C VAL A 67 5.67 -12.00 -3.98
N LYS A 68 6.51 -12.63 -3.15
CA LYS A 68 7.89 -13.00 -3.48
C LYS A 68 8.02 -13.77 -4.80
N LYS A 69 7.08 -14.68 -5.07
CA LYS A 69 7.07 -15.48 -6.31
C LYS A 69 6.85 -14.68 -7.60
N ASP A 70 6.26 -13.49 -7.49
CA ASP A 70 5.96 -12.60 -8.60
C ASP A 70 6.93 -11.38 -8.57
N SER A 71 8.00 -11.46 -7.78
CA SER A 71 8.96 -10.40 -7.55
C SER A 71 10.38 -10.88 -7.85
N PHE A 72 11.17 -10.06 -8.51
CA PHE A 72 12.59 -10.31 -8.76
C PHE A 72 13.31 -8.98 -8.88
N VAL A 73 14.53 -8.91 -8.36
CA VAL A 73 15.39 -7.75 -8.49
C VAL A 73 16.80 -8.21 -8.81
N TYR A 74 17.54 -7.38 -9.52
CA TYR A 74 18.95 -7.61 -9.79
C TYR A 74 19.68 -6.26 -9.82
N LEU A 75 21.00 -6.32 -9.65
CA LEU A 75 21.87 -5.15 -9.65
C LEU A 75 22.49 -5.00 -11.05
N THR A 76 22.41 -3.81 -11.62
CA THR A 76 23.09 -3.48 -12.88
C THR A 76 23.68 -2.08 -12.81
N SER A 77 24.96 -1.93 -13.13
CA SER A 77 25.66 -0.63 -13.11
C SER A 77 25.44 0.19 -11.82
N GLY A 78 25.38 -0.48 -10.66
CA GLY A 78 25.14 0.16 -9.35
C GLY A 78 23.67 0.50 -9.04
N LEU A 79 22.73 0.16 -9.92
CA LEU A 79 21.29 0.39 -9.76
C LEU A 79 20.56 -0.92 -9.49
N THR A 80 19.71 -0.93 -8.46
CA THR A 80 18.75 -2.02 -8.25
C THR A 80 17.56 -1.83 -9.19
N VAL A 81 17.31 -2.83 -10.02
CA VAL A 81 16.27 -2.83 -11.06
C VAL A 81 15.48 -4.14 -11.00
N GLY A 82 14.32 -4.19 -11.64
CA GLY A 82 13.46 -5.38 -11.65
C GLY A 82 12.01 -5.06 -11.31
N VAL A 83 11.33 -6.01 -10.69
CA VAL A 83 9.89 -5.98 -10.41
C VAL A 83 9.61 -6.41 -8.98
N LEU A 84 8.85 -5.60 -8.25
CA LEU A 84 8.26 -5.98 -6.97
C LEU A 84 6.74 -6.04 -7.10
N SER A 85 6.18 -7.19 -6.75
CA SER A 85 4.73 -7.43 -6.76
C SER A 85 4.20 -7.43 -5.33
N PHE A 86 3.07 -6.78 -5.12
CA PHE A 86 2.40 -6.69 -3.83
C PHE A 86 0.90 -6.96 -3.92
N LYS A 87 0.30 -7.33 -2.79
CA LYS A 87 -1.14 -7.52 -2.65
C LYS A 87 -1.62 -7.03 -1.29
N GLY A 88 -2.76 -6.35 -1.26
CA GLY A 88 -3.39 -5.91 -0.01
C GLY A 88 -4.85 -5.49 -0.19
N ARG A 89 -5.50 -5.11 0.90
CA ARG A 89 -6.86 -4.55 0.89
C ARG A 89 -6.77 -3.04 1.08
N VAL A 90 -6.32 -2.35 0.03
CA VAL A 90 -6.22 -0.90 0.00
C VAL A 90 -6.99 -0.40 -1.22
N GLU A 91 -7.80 0.62 -1.00
CA GLU A 91 -8.58 1.27 -2.05
C GLU A 91 -7.65 1.91 -3.09
N ARG A 92 -7.99 1.77 -4.37
CA ARG A 92 -7.13 2.14 -5.49
C ARG A 92 -6.79 3.63 -5.50
N GLY A 93 -7.75 4.51 -5.24
CA GLY A 93 -7.53 5.96 -5.16
C GLY A 93 -6.52 6.34 -4.08
N SER A 94 -6.58 5.67 -2.93
CA SER A 94 -5.65 5.83 -1.82
C SER A 94 -4.22 5.41 -2.22
N LEU A 95 -4.08 4.32 -2.99
CA LEU A 95 -2.77 3.90 -3.53
C LEU A 95 -2.23 4.90 -4.55
N ILE A 96 -3.07 5.40 -5.45
CA ILE A 96 -2.68 6.42 -6.44
C ILE A 96 -2.14 7.66 -5.71
N ALA A 97 -2.94 8.23 -4.79
CA ALA A 97 -2.54 9.41 -4.03
C ALA A 97 -1.28 9.15 -3.19
N PHE A 98 -1.13 7.95 -2.62
CA PHE A 98 0.07 7.59 -1.87
C PHE A 98 1.33 7.63 -2.76
N PHE A 99 1.29 7.03 -3.94
CA PHE A 99 2.44 6.99 -4.83
C PHE A 99 2.74 8.36 -5.43
N GLU A 100 1.73 9.10 -5.93
CA GLU A 100 1.93 10.45 -6.48
C GLU A 100 2.62 11.37 -5.45
N ASN A 101 2.22 11.30 -4.17
CA ASN A 101 2.80 12.14 -3.11
C ASN A 101 4.20 11.72 -2.66
N ASN A 102 4.47 10.42 -2.50
CA ASN A 102 5.76 9.97 -1.95
C ASN A 102 6.84 9.82 -3.02
N MET A 103 6.48 9.47 -4.25
CA MET A 103 7.43 9.43 -5.37
C MET A 103 8.07 10.81 -5.60
N ALA A 104 7.27 11.89 -5.54
CA ALA A 104 7.78 13.24 -5.66
C ALA A 104 8.79 13.61 -4.55
N LYS A 105 8.54 13.19 -3.31
CA LYS A 105 9.46 13.41 -2.17
C LYS A 105 10.78 12.68 -2.32
N ASP A 106 10.73 11.49 -2.94
CA ASP A 106 11.91 10.68 -3.23
C ASP A 106 12.60 11.12 -4.55
N GLY A 107 12.19 12.24 -5.16
CA GLY A 107 12.85 12.85 -6.32
C GLY A 107 12.44 12.24 -7.67
N TRP A 108 11.34 11.51 -7.74
CA TRP A 108 10.77 11.04 -9.00
C TRP A 108 9.88 12.12 -9.63
N SER A 109 9.94 12.24 -10.95
CA SER A 109 9.05 13.10 -11.73
C SER A 109 7.96 12.27 -12.41
N GLN A 110 6.69 12.61 -12.21
CA GLN A 110 5.59 11.93 -12.91
C GLN A 110 5.57 12.33 -14.39
N VAL A 111 5.58 11.33 -15.26
CA VAL A 111 5.56 11.51 -16.72
C VAL A 111 4.15 11.32 -17.27
N SER A 112 3.44 10.29 -16.80
CA SER A 112 2.06 10.04 -17.22
C SER A 112 1.30 9.23 -16.18
N ALA A 113 -0.04 9.29 -16.26
CA ALA A 113 -0.94 8.47 -15.46
C ALA A 113 -2.13 8.04 -16.30
N PHE A 114 -2.36 6.74 -16.43
CA PHE A 114 -3.53 6.15 -17.05
C PHE A 114 -4.43 5.58 -15.96
N LYS A 115 -5.51 6.29 -15.61
CA LYS A 115 -6.39 5.94 -14.48
C LYS A 115 -7.57 5.10 -14.99
N SER A 116 -7.62 3.83 -14.62
CA SER A 116 -8.69 2.87 -14.96
C SER A 116 -8.83 1.81 -13.84
N PRO A 117 -9.72 0.80 -13.90
CA PRO A 117 -9.67 -0.35 -12.97
C PRO A 117 -8.27 -0.97 -12.83
N GLN A 118 -7.48 -0.90 -13.91
CA GLN A 118 -6.04 -1.08 -13.90
C GLN A 118 -5.36 0.28 -14.14
N THR A 119 -4.83 0.89 -13.09
CA THR A 119 -4.18 2.19 -13.17
C THR A 119 -2.68 2.03 -13.35
N MET A 120 -2.11 2.70 -14.35
CA MET A 120 -0.66 2.75 -14.56
C MET A 120 -0.14 4.17 -14.30
N LEU A 121 0.89 4.30 -13.47
CA LEU A 121 1.59 5.54 -13.18
C LEU A 121 3.03 5.40 -13.68
N LEU A 122 3.50 6.35 -14.50
CA LEU A 122 4.85 6.38 -15.03
C LEU A 122 5.63 7.52 -14.40
N PHE A 123 6.79 7.20 -13.84
CA PHE A 123 7.72 8.12 -13.23
C PHE A 123 9.12 7.97 -13.83
N GLN A 124 9.89 9.06 -13.80
CA GLN A 124 11.27 9.07 -14.26
C GLN A 124 12.20 9.77 -13.27
N LYS A 125 13.44 9.29 -13.25
CA LYS A 125 14.65 9.96 -12.75
C LYS A 125 15.64 10.08 -13.90
N LYS A 126 16.78 10.71 -13.65
CA LYS A 126 17.84 10.92 -14.64
C LYS A 126 18.30 9.62 -15.30
N ASP A 127 18.42 8.55 -14.51
CA ASP A 127 19.07 7.29 -14.88
C ASP A 127 18.13 6.07 -14.89
N ARG A 128 16.87 6.23 -14.46
CA ARG A 128 15.90 5.13 -14.40
C ARG A 128 14.45 5.57 -14.49
N TRP A 129 13.62 4.63 -14.92
CA TRP A 129 12.16 4.72 -14.99
C TRP A 129 11.52 3.86 -13.90
N CYS A 130 10.36 4.30 -13.42
CA CYS A 130 9.50 3.52 -12.54
C CYS A 130 8.09 3.48 -13.10
N VAL A 131 7.54 2.27 -13.25
CA VAL A 131 6.13 2.04 -13.58
C VAL A 131 5.46 1.46 -12.35
N ILE A 132 4.29 1.98 -12.00
CA ILE A 132 3.45 1.45 -10.92
C ILE A 132 2.09 1.08 -11.53
N ASP A 133 1.79 -0.21 -11.57
CA ASP A 133 0.50 -0.77 -12.02
C ASP A 133 -0.33 -1.18 -10.81
N ILE A 134 -1.52 -0.63 -10.71
CA ILE A 134 -2.46 -0.84 -9.62
C ILE A 134 -3.71 -1.49 -10.20
N LEU A 135 -3.86 -2.79 -9.95
CA LEU A 135 -4.99 -3.57 -10.41
C LEU A 135 -5.94 -3.88 -9.24
N GLU A 136 -7.09 -3.22 -9.23
CA GLU A 136 -8.15 -3.49 -8.26
C GLU A 136 -8.91 -4.77 -8.64
N LYS A 137 -9.08 -5.68 -7.68
CA LYS A 137 -9.93 -6.87 -7.81
C LYS A 137 -10.96 -6.88 -6.69
N MET A 138 -12.01 -7.69 -6.83
CA MET A 138 -13.13 -7.76 -5.88
C MET A 138 -12.73 -7.88 -4.39
N LEU A 139 -11.65 -8.60 -4.07
CA LEU A 139 -11.24 -8.87 -2.67
C LEU A 139 -9.87 -8.31 -2.28
N SER A 140 -9.16 -7.69 -3.23
CA SER A 140 -7.79 -7.21 -3.03
C SER A 140 -7.33 -6.35 -4.19
N THR A 141 -6.40 -5.44 -3.91
CA THR A 141 -5.66 -4.71 -4.92
C THR A 141 -4.27 -5.32 -5.07
N LYS A 142 -3.85 -5.53 -6.33
CA LYS A 142 -2.48 -5.90 -6.66
C LYS A 142 -1.73 -4.65 -7.10
N VAL A 143 -0.49 -4.53 -6.65
CA VAL A 143 0.41 -3.47 -7.11
C VAL A 143 1.66 -4.13 -7.68
N LYS A 144 2.09 -3.72 -8.86
CA LYS A 144 3.39 -4.08 -9.41
C LYS A 144 4.20 -2.82 -9.63
N ILE A 145 5.46 -2.87 -9.21
CA ILE A 145 6.40 -1.77 -9.32
C ILE A 145 7.56 -2.27 -10.18
N TRP A 146 7.74 -1.69 -11.37
CA TRP A 146 8.86 -1.99 -12.24
C TRP A 146 9.84 -0.84 -12.20
N VAL A 147 11.11 -1.13 -11.98
CA VAL A 147 12.20 -0.16 -12.10
C VAL A 147 13.17 -0.64 -13.16
N SER A 148 13.47 0.21 -14.12
CA SER A 148 14.35 -0.09 -15.26
C SER A 148 15.33 1.05 -15.50
N PRO A 149 16.58 0.80 -15.91
CA PRO A 149 17.48 1.87 -16.28
C PRO A 149 16.98 2.57 -17.55
N THR A 150 17.33 3.85 -17.70
CA THR A 150 17.08 4.60 -18.94
C THR A 150 18.09 4.16 -20.02
N PRO A 151 17.63 3.84 -21.25
CA PRO A 151 18.53 3.52 -22.36
C PRO A 151 19.49 4.69 -22.61
N GLY A 152 20.80 4.45 -22.45
CA GLY A 152 21.85 5.49 -22.54
C GLY A 152 22.81 5.50 -21.36
N VAL A 153 22.41 4.92 -20.21
CA VAL A 153 23.36 4.46 -19.18
C VAL A 153 23.90 3.12 -19.66
N SER A 154 25.21 2.94 -19.76
CA SER A 154 25.85 1.71 -20.25
C SER A 154 25.40 0.50 -19.43
N VAL A 155 24.45 -0.24 -19.96
CA VAL A 155 24.04 -1.55 -19.45
C VAL A 155 24.85 -2.59 -20.25
N PRO A 156 25.73 -3.37 -19.62
CA PRO A 156 26.23 -4.59 -20.23
C PRO A 156 25.01 -5.47 -20.50
N GLY A 157 24.58 -5.52 -21.77
CA GLY A 157 23.34 -6.17 -22.17
C GLY A 157 23.32 -7.62 -21.70
N LEU A 158 22.30 -7.98 -20.91
CA LEU A 158 22.08 -9.34 -20.42
C LEU A 158 21.42 -10.26 -21.47
N LEU A 159 21.27 -9.81 -22.72
CA LEU A 159 20.90 -10.68 -23.83
C LEU A 159 21.67 -10.22 -25.08
N LYS A 160 22.84 -10.82 -25.28
CA LYS A 160 23.37 -11.05 -26.63
C LYS A 160 23.01 -12.50 -26.96
N GLU A 161 21.95 -12.67 -27.74
CA GLU A 161 21.78 -13.87 -28.57
C GLU A 161 22.64 -13.68 -29.83
#